data_AF-A0A966G3P8-F1
#
_entry.id   AF-A0A966G3P8-F1
#
_cell.length_a   1.000
_cell.length_b   1.000
_cell.length_c   1.000
_cell.angle_alpha   90.00
_cell.angle_beta   90.00
_cell.angle_gamma   90.00
#
_symmetry.space_group_name_H-M   'P 1'
#
loop_
_entity.id
_entity.type
_entity.pdbx_description
1 polymer ?
#
loop_
_entity_poly.entity_id
_entity_poly.type
_entity_poly.pdbx_seq_one_letter_code
_entity_poly.pdbx_strand_id
1 'polypeptide(L)'
;MWGAVFGVVSGVRSGAWSGVVSGVGFGVVLGLWSGVSGVSGVSGVSGVAFIFVFLRPDNWLIGLLAGPQGRLFPRITLLPLPRLTSTLQQWLQQDWETAINNLNQYLRYSRQFIPVLAAVNRVLPQFPEAEIIYRVSRLAENPSDWQLLKYASASWKSIFLPDSEIPLDTPARAAAAGQLLKYPLAFWKSIFLPDSQIRLDTPARAAAAGFWYLHQRDTEKAEKAFAAVRSLAYGEEMYSLAQTLHRFSQAATLDSIASLEVAPIAAEPSLRPQTWQAISSLNRVIAEMASVQGSYSYSQETRELALNRIIGELSDIIDQQAANLPLAEKALILSIAQKWKGCGSFSL
;
A
#
# COMPACT_ATOMS: atom_id res chain seq x y z
N MET A 1 19.80 15.94 18.39
CA MET A 1 18.39 16.17 18.75
C MET A 1 17.41 15.84 17.61
N TRP A 2 17.73 14.84 16.75
CA TRP A 2 16.94 14.48 15.56
C TRP A 2 16.38 13.05 15.58
N GLY A 3 16.81 12.21 16.54
CA GLY A 3 16.37 10.80 16.64
C GLY A 3 14.99 10.58 17.30
N ALA A 4 14.49 11.54 18.08
CA ALA A 4 13.23 11.39 18.81
C ALA A 4 11.98 11.79 17.99
N VAL A 5 12.12 12.71 17.02
CA VAL A 5 10.99 13.21 16.23
C VAL A 5 10.58 12.23 15.14
N PHE A 6 11.53 11.50 14.53
CA PHE A 6 11.22 10.43 13.58
C PHE A 6 10.65 9.16 14.26
N GLY A 7 11.08 8.88 15.50
CA GLY A 7 10.57 7.74 16.27
C GLY A 7 9.10 7.87 16.68
N VAL A 8 8.64 9.09 17.00
CA VAL A 8 7.25 9.32 17.45
C VAL A 8 6.28 9.45 16.26
N VAL A 9 6.69 10.05 15.14
CA VAL A 9 5.80 10.18 13.96
C VAL A 9 5.63 8.85 13.21
N SER A 10 6.67 7.99 13.20
CA SER A 10 6.57 6.64 12.62
C SER A 10 5.94 5.62 13.59
N GLY A 11 6.15 5.79 14.90
CA GLY A 11 5.56 4.93 15.94
C GLY A 11 4.06 5.16 16.17
N VAL A 12 3.56 6.39 16.07
CA VAL A 12 2.14 6.68 16.36
C VAL A 12 1.23 6.36 15.17
N ARG A 13 1.74 6.41 13.93
CA ARG A 13 0.94 6.09 12.73
C ARG A 13 0.93 4.60 12.39
N SER A 14 1.99 3.86 12.71
CA SER A 14 2.02 2.38 12.62
C SER A 14 1.35 1.70 13.82
N GLY A 15 1.43 2.31 15.01
CA GLY A 15 0.82 1.79 16.25
C GLY A 15 -0.70 1.86 16.29
N ALA A 16 -1.32 2.89 15.70
CA ALA A 16 -2.77 3.06 15.73
C ALA A 16 -3.54 2.04 14.87
N TRP A 17 -2.86 1.35 13.94
CA TRP A 17 -3.53 0.50 12.96
C TRP A 17 -3.00 -0.93 12.85
N SER A 18 -1.72 -1.17 13.18
CA SER A 18 -1.30 -2.49 13.65
C SER A 18 -2.19 -2.95 14.81
N GLY A 19 -2.64 -2.02 15.66
CA GLY A 19 -3.61 -2.28 16.72
C GLY A 19 -5.03 -2.63 16.27
N VAL A 20 -5.44 -2.36 15.02
CA VAL A 20 -6.81 -2.70 14.56
C VAL A 20 -6.87 -4.09 13.96
N VAL A 21 -5.94 -4.49 13.10
CA VAL A 21 -5.94 -5.88 12.58
C VAL A 21 -5.35 -6.85 13.61
N SER A 22 -4.22 -6.49 14.24
CA SER A 22 -3.60 -7.32 15.28
C SER A 22 -4.36 -7.25 16.59
N GLY A 23 -4.92 -6.09 16.97
CA GLY A 23 -5.70 -5.94 18.21
C GLY A 23 -7.17 -6.37 18.10
N VAL A 24 -7.77 -6.50 16.91
CA VAL A 24 -9.06 -7.18 16.72
C VAL A 24 -8.88 -8.69 16.64
N GLY A 25 -7.81 -9.16 15.97
CA GLY A 25 -7.42 -10.57 16.04
C GLY A 25 -7.13 -11.03 17.47
N PHE A 26 -6.30 -10.28 18.21
CA PHE A 26 -6.02 -10.55 19.62
C PHE A 26 -7.22 -10.26 20.53
N GLY A 27 -8.00 -9.21 20.29
CA GLY A 27 -9.13 -8.80 21.15
C GLY A 27 -10.34 -9.73 21.07
N VAL A 28 -10.70 -10.19 19.86
CA VAL A 28 -11.75 -11.19 19.67
C VAL A 28 -11.30 -12.56 20.16
N VAL A 29 -10.03 -12.93 19.96
CA VAL A 29 -9.47 -14.20 20.47
C VAL A 29 -9.35 -14.19 21.99
N LEU A 30 -8.77 -13.15 22.61
CA LEU A 30 -8.62 -13.04 24.08
C LEU A 30 -9.96 -12.86 24.80
N GLY A 31 -10.90 -12.11 24.23
CA GLY A 31 -12.24 -11.91 24.80
C GLY A 31 -13.09 -13.18 24.81
N LEU A 32 -12.79 -14.14 23.92
CA LEU A 32 -13.45 -15.45 23.87
C LEU A 32 -12.68 -16.54 24.63
N TRP A 33 -11.34 -16.45 24.72
CA TRP A 33 -10.51 -17.39 25.49
C TRP A 33 -10.71 -17.25 27.01
N SER A 34 -10.91 -16.02 27.49
CA SER A 34 -11.14 -15.75 28.91
C SER A 34 -12.50 -16.24 29.43
N GLY A 35 -13.35 -16.79 28.57
CA GLY A 35 -14.65 -17.36 28.90
C GLY A 35 -14.63 -18.85 29.30
N VAL A 36 -13.51 -19.57 29.15
CA VAL A 36 -13.50 -21.04 29.35
C VAL A 36 -12.60 -21.53 30.50
N SER A 37 -11.71 -20.71 31.08
CA SER A 37 -10.95 -21.11 32.27
C SER A 37 -11.58 -20.61 33.58
N GLY A 38 -12.64 -21.30 34.02
CA GLY A 38 -12.81 -21.75 35.41
C GLY A 38 -12.58 -20.81 36.60
N VAL A 39 -12.63 -19.48 36.48
CA VAL A 39 -12.63 -18.59 37.66
C VAL A 39 -13.68 -17.50 37.49
N SER A 40 -14.65 -17.56 38.40
CA SER A 40 -15.81 -16.69 38.53
C SER A 40 -15.50 -15.19 38.40
N GLY A 41 -16.18 -14.50 37.47
CA GLY A 41 -16.77 -13.21 37.80
C GLY A 41 -16.76 -12.10 36.74
N VAL A 42 -15.71 -11.93 35.92
CA VAL A 42 -15.55 -10.63 35.21
C VAL A 42 -15.07 -10.71 33.75
N SER A 43 -14.73 -11.89 33.22
CA SER A 43 -14.07 -11.97 31.91
C SER A 43 -15.00 -12.07 30.69
N GLY A 44 -16.24 -12.54 30.83
CA GLY A 44 -17.16 -12.74 29.69
C GLY A 44 -17.80 -11.45 29.13
N VAL A 45 -17.93 -10.40 29.94
CA VAL A 45 -18.59 -9.15 29.54
C VAL A 45 -17.71 -8.35 28.56
N SER A 46 -16.38 -8.43 28.70
CA SER A 46 -15.43 -7.68 27.89
C SER A 46 -15.39 -8.15 26.43
N GLY A 47 -15.49 -9.47 26.17
CA GLY A 47 -15.52 -10.01 24.81
C GLY A 47 -16.80 -9.65 24.05
N VAL A 48 -17.96 -9.74 24.72
CA VAL A 48 -19.26 -9.39 24.15
C VAL A 48 -19.37 -7.88 23.90
N ALA A 49 -18.92 -7.04 24.84
CA ALA A 49 -18.87 -5.59 24.66
C ALA A 49 -17.98 -5.19 23.46
N PHE A 50 -16.86 -5.89 23.25
CA PHE A 50 -15.97 -5.66 22.11
C PHE A 50 -16.66 -5.93 20.76
N ILE A 51 -17.43 -7.02 20.66
CA ILE A 51 -18.24 -7.37 19.48
C ILE A 51 -19.25 -6.25 19.16
N PHE A 52 -20.00 -5.76 20.14
CA PHE A 52 -20.98 -4.68 19.90
C PHE A 52 -20.35 -3.32 19.56
N VAL A 53 -19.20 -2.99 20.16
CA VAL A 53 -18.51 -1.71 19.92
C VAL A 53 -17.87 -1.65 18.53
N PHE A 54 -17.30 -2.76 18.05
CA PHE A 54 -16.56 -2.79 16.79
C PHE A 54 -17.38 -3.29 15.60
N LEU A 55 -18.26 -4.28 15.80
CA LEU A 55 -19.13 -4.77 14.72
C LEU A 55 -20.36 -3.87 14.52
N ARG A 56 -20.75 -3.05 15.51
CA ARG A 56 -21.91 -2.14 15.45
C ARG A 56 -23.10 -2.75 14.68
N PRO A 57 -23.65 -3.88 15.18
CA PRO A 57 -24.70 -4.62 14.49
C PRO A 57 -25.96 -3.77 14.25
N ASP A 58 -26.20 -2.77 15.11
CA ASP A 58 -27.19 -1.71 14.96
C ASP A 58 -26.99 -0.90 13.67
N ASN A 59 -25.78 -0.36 13.46
CA ASN A 59 -25.42 0.38 12.25
C ASN A 59 -25.44 -0.51 11.01
N TRP A 60 -24.99 -1.76 11.14
CA TRP A 60 -25.07 -2.74 10.05
C TRP A 60 -26.52 -3.04 9.66
N LEU A 61 -27.41 -3.21 10.64
CA LEU A 61 -28.85 -3.40 10.41
C LEU A 61 -29.49 -2.18 9.75
N ILE A 62 -29.12 -0.96 10.17
CA ILE A 62 -29.56 0.28 9.49
C ILE A 62 -29.11 0.29 8.03
N GLY A 63 -27.87 -0.11 7.74
CA GLY A 63 -27.37 -0.26 6.36
C GLY A 63 -28.15 -1.29 5.53
N LEU A 64 -28.53 -2.41 6.13
CA LEU A 64 -29.37 -3.44 5.51
C LEU A 64 -30.79 -2.93 5.18
N LEU A 65 -31.32 -2.00 5.98
CA LEU A 65 -32.66 -1.43 5.81
C LEU A 65 -32.68 -0.23 4.86
N ALA A 66 -31.62 0.57 4.82
CA ALA A 66 -31.53 1.81 4.03
C ALA A 66 -31.26 1.58 2.54
N GLY A 67 -30.80 0.37 2.15
CA GLY A 67 -30.49 0.02 0.76
C GLY A 67 -29.23 0.71 0.21
N PRO A 68 -28.76 0.34 -1.00
CA PRO A 68 -27.50 0.84 -1.57
C PRO A 68 -27.52 2.35 -1.92
N GLN A 69 -28.69 2.98 -1.96
CA GLN A 69 -28.87 4.41 -2.23
C GLN A 69 -29.20 5.23 -0.96
N GLY A 70 -29.32 4.59 0.20
CA GLY A 70 -29.70 5.24 1.45
C GLY A 70 -28.60 6.18 1.96
N ARG A 71 -28.95 7.46 2.12
CA ARG A 71 -28.08 8.56 2.61
C ARG A 71 -27.48 8.37 4.03
N LEU A 72 -27.76 7.24 4.67
CA LEU A 72 -27.25 6.87 6.00
C LEU A 72 -26.19 5.77 5.84
N PHE A 73 -25.02 6.16 5.34
CA PHE A 73 -23.87 5.25 5.24
C PHE A 73 -23.36 4.93 6.65
N PRO A 74 -23.40 3.67 7.11
CA PRO A 74 -22.87 3.30 8.41
C PRO A 74 -21.33 3.27 8.33
N ARG A 75 -20.70 4.41 8.63
CA ARG A 75 -19.25 4.64 8.48
C ARG A 75 -18.37 3.85 9.47
N ILE A 76 -18.97 3.17 10.44
CA ILE A 76 -18.25 2.72 11.66
C ILE A 76 -18.29 1.19 11.83
N THR A 77 -19.07 0.45 11.05
CA THR A 77 -19.14 -1.01 11.17
C THR A 77 -18.02 -1.71 10.41
N LEU A 78 -17.40 -2.71 11.04
CA LEU A 78 -16.49 -3.66 10.40
C LEU A 78 -17.23 -4.77 9.63
N LEU A 79 -18.52 -4.96 9.87
CA LEU A 79 -19.30 -5.98 9.17
C LEU A 79 -19.47 -5.56 7.71
N PRO A 80 -19.19 -6.47 6.76
CA PRO A 80 -19.44 -6.23 5.34
C PRO A 80 -20.87 -5.74 5.11
N LEU A 81 -21.02 -4.56 4.53
CA LEU A 81 -22.33 -4.09 4.09
C LEU A 81 -22.83 -5.01 2.96
N PRO A 82 -24.07 -5.53 3.06
CA PRO A 82 -24.65 -6.36 2.01
C PRO A 82 -24.62 -5.64 0.67
N ARG A 83 -24.32 -6.37 -0.42
CA ARG A 83 -24.22 -5.84 -1.79
C ARG A 83 -23.13 -4.80 -2.04
N LEU A 84 -22.38 -4.37 -1.02
CA LEU A 84 -21.27 -3.44 -1.23
C LEU A 84 -20.21 -4.09 -2.12
N THR A 85 -19.81 -5.31 -1.81
CA THR A 85 -18.80 -6.03 -2.61
C THR A 85 -19.21 -6.18 -4.08
N SER A 86 -20.46 -6.55 -4.38
CA SER A 86 -20.94 -6.66 -5.77
C SER A 86 -21.04 -5.30 -6.46
N THR A 87 -21.48 -4.26 -5.76
CA THR A 87 -21.49 -2.88 -6.27
C THR A 87 -20.07 -2.41 -6.61
N LEU A 88 -19.11 -2.64 -5.71
CA LEU A 88 -17.71 -2.29 -5.93
C LEU A 88 -17.10 -3.07 -7.11
N GLN A 89 -17.46 -4.35 -7.27
CA GLN A 89 -17.03 -5.14 -8.42
C GLN A 89 -17.58 -4.57 -9.74
N GLN A 90 -18.86 -4.23 -9.78
CA GLN A 90 -19.49 -3.63 -10.95
C GLN A 90 -18.82 -2.31 -11.32
N TRP A 91 -18.53 -1.44 -10.34
CA TRP A 91 -17.82 -0.19 -10.61
C TRP A 91 -16.41 -0.44 -11.16
N LEU A 92 -15.65 -1.34 -10.55
CA LEU A 92 -14.30 -1.69 -11.03
C LEU A 92 -14.30 -2.26 -12.45
N GLN A 93 -15.33 -3.02 -12.81
CA GLN A 93 -15.49 -3.58 -14.17
C GLN A 93 -15.91 -2.51 -15.19
N GLN A 94 -16.77 -1.57 -14.81
CA GLN A 94 -17.31 -0.55 -15.71
C GLN A 94 -16.33 0.61 -15.95
N ASP A 95 -15.79 1.18 -14.88
CA ASP A 95 -14.88 2.32 -14.93
C ASP A 95 -13.88 2.23 -13.78
N TRP A 96 -12.69 1.73 -14.10
CA TRP A 96 -11.62 1.49 -13.15
C TRP A 96 -11.13 2.77 -12.45
N GLU A 97 -11.01 3.87 -13.20
CA GLU A 97 -10.48 5.13 -12.68
C GLU A 97 -11.44 5.78 -11.68
N THR A 98 -12.72 5.85 -12.04
CA THR A 98 -13.76 6.36 -11.13
C THR A 98 -13.94 5.42 -9.94
N ALA A 99 -13.86 4.10 -10.16
CA ALA A 99 -13.98 3.12 -9.09
C ALA A 99 -12.87 3.25 -8.05
N ILE A 100 -11.60 3.48 -8.45
CA ILE A 100 -10.50 3.67 -7.51
C ILE A 100 -10.78 4.86 -6.58
N ASN A 101 -11.27 5.97 -7.11
CA ASN A 101 -11.63 7.15 -6.30
C ASN A 101 -12.71 6.82 -5.27
N ASN A 102 -13.72 6.04 -5.67
CA ASN A 102 -14.76 5.59 -4.77
C ASN A 102 -14.20 4.65 -3.69
N LEU A 103 -13.38 3.66 -4.06
CA LEU A 103 -12.72 2.76 -3.11
C LEU A 103 -11.90 3.53 -2.08
N ASN A 104 -11.14 4.54 -2.51
CA ASN A 104 -10.38 5.41 -1.63
C ASN A 104 -11.26 6.14 -0.62
N GLN A 105 -12.42 6.65 -1.04
CA GLN A 105 -13.39 7.25 -0.11
C GLN A 105 -13.92 6.23 0.91
N TYR A 106 -14.21 4.99 0.47
CA TYR A 106 -14.64 3.93 1.40
C TYR A 106 -13.54 3.58 2.40
N LEU A 107 -12.29 3.45 1.97
CA LEU A 107 -11.17 3.16 2.86
C LEU A 107 -10.88 4.31 3.83
N ARG A 108 -11.07 5.55 3.40
CA ARG A 108 -10.81 6.75 4.22
C ARG A 108 -11.91 7.03 5.23
N TYR A 109 -13.16 6.82 4.86
CA TYR A 109 -14.32 7.27 5.63
C TYR A 109 -15.19 6.13 6.17
N SER A 110 -14.83 4.87 5.93
CA SER A 110 -15.53 3.72 6.47
C SER A 110 -14.58 2.65 7.01
N ARG A 111 -15.11 1.70 7.78
CA ARG A 111 -14.38 0.49 8.22
C ARG A 111 -14.56 -0.71 7.27
N GLN A 112 -14.99 -0.48 6.03
CA GLN A 112 -15.32 -1.51 5.03
C GLN A 112 -14.10 -2.00 4.23
N PHE A 113 -12.96 -2.23 4.90
CA PHE A 113 -11.73 -2.71 4.24
C PHE A 113 -11.94 -4.07 3.55
N ILE A 114 -12.63 -5.00 4.22
CA ILE A 114 -12.82 -6.38 3.72
C ILE A 114 -13.61 -6.41 2.40
N PRO A 115 -14.78 -5.75 2.27
CA PRO A 115 -15.49 -5.66 1.00
C PRO A 115 -14.66 -5.06 -0.14
N VAL A 116 -13.86 -4.04 0.15
CA VAL A 116 -12.98 -3.37 -0.82
C VAL A 116 -11.90 -4.33 -1.30
N LEU A 117 -11.18 -4.98 -0.37
CA LEU A 117 -10.16 -5.96 -0.69
C LEU A 117 -10.73 -7.15 -1.49
N ALA A 118 -11.89 -7.67 -1.09
CA ALA A 118 -12.53 -8.78 -1.77
C ALA A 118 -12.95 -8.42 -3.20
N ALA A 119 -13.44 -7.19 -3.44
CA ALA A 119 -13.77 -6.71 -4.77
C ALA A 119 -12.53 -6.59 -5.66
N VAL A 120 -11.45 -5.96 -5.16
CA VAL A 120 -10.18 -5.81 -5.91
C VAL A 120 -9.59 -7.17 -6.27
N ASN A 121 -9.45 -8.08 -5.29
CA ASN A 121 -8.88 -9.42 -5.52
C ASN A 121 -9.70 -10.28 -6.48
N ARG A 122 -11.00 -10.02 -6.62
CA ARG A 122 -11.85 -10.75 -7.55
C ARG A 122 -11.80 -10.18 -8.95
N VAL A 123 -11.79 -8.85 -9.10
CA VAL A 123 -11.87 -8.19 -10.41
C VAL A 123 -10.50 -8.09 -11.08
N LEU A 124 -9.43 -7.83 -10.32
CA LEU A 124 -8.10 -7.62 -10.90
C LEU A 124 -7.59 -8.80 -11.76
N PRO A 125 -7.79 -10.08 -11.38
CA PRO A 125 -7.39 -11.21 -12.22
C PRO A 125 -8.28 -11.45 -13.44
N GLN A 126 -9.42 -10.77 -13.58
CA GLN A 126 -10.34 -10.91 -14.72
C GLN A 126 -9.90 -10.09 -15.93
N PHE A 127 -8.99 -9.13 -15.74
CA PHE A 127 -8.47 -8.31 -16.83
C PHE A 127 -7.35 -9.04 -17.59
N PRO A 128 -7.10 -8.66 -18.86
CA PRO A 128 -5.96 -9.15 -19.62
C PRO A 128 -4.64 -8.89 -18.89
N GLU A 129 -3.68 -9.82 -18.99
CA GLU A 129 -2.40 -9.70 -18.26
C GLU A 129 -1.63 -8.42 -18.59
N ALA A 130 -1.74 -7.94 -19.83
CA ALA A 130 -1.14 -6.69 -20.27
C ALA A 130 -1.65 -5.45 -19.52
N GLU A 131 -2.86 -5.49 -18.94
CA GLU A 131 -3.43 -4.37 -18.21
C GLU A 131 -3.19 -4.44 -16.71
N ILE A 132 -2.72 -5.58 -16.19
CA ILE A 132 -2.62 -5.81 -14.74
C ILE A 132 -1.68 -4.79 -14.10
N ILE A 133 -0.47 -4.60 -14.65
CA ILE A 133 0.52 -3.68 -14.07
C ILE A 133 -0.01 -2.25 -14.10
N TYR A 134 -0.62 -1.83 -15.21
CA TYR A 134 -1.26 -0.52 -15.31
C TYR A 134 -2.35 -0.35 -14.25
N ARG A 135 -3.28 -1.29 -14.13
CA ARG A 135 -4.39 -1.20 -13.17
C ARG A 135 -3.93 -1.16 -11.72
N VAL A 136 -2.90 -1.94 -11.39
CA VAL A 136 -2.28 -1.91 -10.05
C VAL A 136 -1.50 -0.61 -9.83
N SER A 137 -0.83 -0.06 -10.85
CA SER A 137 -0.13 1.22 -10.70
C SER A 137 -1.10 2.36 -10.40
N ARG A 138 -2.30 2.34 -10.99
CA ARG A 138 -3.39 3.28 -10.68
C ARG A 138 -3.91 3.13 -9.25
N LEU A 139 -4.00 1.91 -8.73
CA LEU A 139 -4.30 1.67 -7.30
C LEU A 139 -3.19 2.21 -6.39
N ALA A 140 -1.93 2.17 -6.83
CA ALA A 140 -0.76 2.65 -6.10
C ALA A 140 -0.49 4.16 -6.25
N GLU A 141 -1.23 4.86 -7.10
CA GLU A 141 -0.98 6.28 -7.39
C GLU A 141 -1.26 7.16 -6.16
N ASN A 142 -2.44 6.98 -5.56
CA ASN A 142 -2.86 7.71 -4.38
C ASN A 142 -3.75 6.85 -3.46
N PRO A 143 -3.23 5.73 -2.92
CA PRO A 143 -4.02 4.87 -2.06
C PRO A 143 -4.31 5.59 -0.74
N SER A 144 -5.59 5.59 -0.35
CA SER A 144 -5.97 5.99 1.02
C SER A 144 -5.42 5.02 2.06
N ASP A 145 -5.17 3.77 1.64
CA ASP A 145 -4.61 2.71 2.46
C ASP A 145 -3.71 1.78 1.65
N TRP A 146 -2.41 1.79 1.96
CA TRP A 146 -1.42 0.89 1.36
C TRP A 146 -1.56 -0.58 1.78
N GLN A 147 -2.24 -0.89 2.89
CA GLN A 147 -2.57 -2.26 3.27
C GLN A 147 -3.44 -2.94 2.22
N LEU A 148 -4.20 -2.18 1.42
CA LEU A 148 -4.93 -2.74 0.28
C LEU A 148 -3.97 -3.47 -0.67
N LEU A 149 -2.86 -2.85 -1.06
CA LEU A 149 -1.87 -3.46 -1.95
C LEU A 149 -1.14 -4.63 -1.27
N LYS A 150 -0.78 -4.48 0.00
CA LYS A 150 -0.19 -5.56 0.79
C LYS A 150 -1.08 -6.81 0.80
N TYR A 151 -2.37 -6.66 1.14
CA TYR A 151 -3.29 -7.80 1.22
C TYR A 151 -3.82 -8.23 -0.14
N ALA A 152 -3.77 -7.38 -1.16
CA ALA A 152 -4.02 -7.79 -2.54
C ALA A 152 -2.93 -8.72 -3.07
N SER A 153 -1.69 -8.55 -2.58
CA SER A 153 -0.58 -9.47 -2.86
C SER A 153 -0.59 -10.75 -2.00
N ALA A 154 -1.34 -10.75 -0.91
CA ALA A 154 -1.39 -11.87 0.02
C ALA A 154 -2.58 -12.81 -0.28
N SER A 155 -2.52 -14.03 0.21
CA SER A 155 -3.62 -14.99 0.04
C SER A 155 -4.77 -14.66 0.99
N TRP A 156 -5.75 -13.89 0.50
CA TRP A 156 -7.05 -13.79 1.16
C TRP A 156 -8.00 -14.87 0.64
N LYS A 157 -8.34 -15.85 1.49
CA LYS A 157 -9.44 -16.76 1.23
C LYS A 157 -10.71 -16.14 1.83
N SER A 158 -11.45 -15.35 1.05
CA SER A 158 -12.76 -14.88 1.49
C SER A 158 -13.70 -16.07 1.60
N ILE A 159 -14.01 -16.49 2.82
CA ILE A 159 -15.24 -17.24 3.07
C ILE A 159 -16.34 -16.20 3.00
N PHE A 160 -16.87 -16.01 1.79
CA PHE A 160 -18.01 -15.13 1.55
C PHE A 160 -19.16 -15.55 2.46
N LEU A 161 -19.70 -14.60 3.22
CA LEU A 161 -21.12 -14.68 3.53
C LEU A 161 -21.82 -14.66 2.17
N PRO A 162 -22.59 -15.70 1.82
CA PRO A 162 -23.25 -15.72 0.53
C PRO A 162 -24.04 -14.42 0.38
N ASP A 163 -23.90 -13.79 -0.79
CA ASP A 163 -24.75 -12.68 -1.27
C ASP A 163 -26.22 -13.13 -1.43
N SER A 164 -26.63 -14.21 -0.76
CA SER A 164 -27.96 -14.79 -0.86
C SER A 164 -28.94 -13.65 -0.71
N GLU A 165 -29.71 -13.47 -1.77
CA GLU A 165 -30.94 -12.74 -1.84
C GLU A 165 -31.82 -13.24 -0.70
N ILE A 166 -31.60 -12.77 0.53
CA ILE A 166 -32.53 -13.05 1.62
C ILE A 166 -33.78 -12.27 1.22
N PRO A 167 -34.90 -12.95 0.90
CA PRO A 167 -36.12 -12.30 0.45
C PRO A 167 -36.53 -11.24 1.47
N LEU A 168 -37.01 -10.11 0.97
CA LEU A 168 -37.07 -8.84 1.69
C LEU A 168 -38.24 -8.76 2.70
N ASP A 169 -38.80 -9.88 3.12
CA ASP A 169 -40.12 -9.96 3.74
C ASP A 169 -40.24 -11.03 4.83
N THR A 170 -39.46 -10.98 5.93
CA THR A 170 -39.82 -11.64 7.22
C THR A 170 -38.75 -11.43 8.32
N PRO A 171 -39.04 -11.76 9.60
CA PRO A 171 -38.10 -11.89 10.74
C PRO A 171 -36.76 -12.62 10.50
N ALA A 172 -36.52 -13.17 9.31
CA ALA A 172 -35.24 -13.66 8.83
C ALA A 172 -34.08 -12.66 8.99
N ARG A 173 -34.35 -11.35 8.93
CA ARG A 173 -33.33 -10.29 9.17
C ARG A 173 -32.69 -10.34 10.57
N ALA A 174 -33.48 -10.62 11.61
CA ALA A 174 -32.97 -10.75 12.98
C ALA A 174 -32.31 -12.11 13.21
N ALA A 175 -32.83 -13.17 12.55
CA ALA A 175 -32.26 -14.50 12.60
C ALA A 175 -30.89 -14.60 11.91
N ALA A 176 -30.68 -13.89 10.80
CA ALA A 176 -29.40 -13.83 10.10
C ALA A 176 -28.30 -13.13 10.93
N ALA A 177 -28.64 -12.03 11.62
CA ALA A 177 -27.75 -11.39 12.59
C ALA A 177 -27.43 -12.31 13.78
N GLY A 178 -28.42 -13.07 14.26
CA GLY A 178 -28.24 -14.09 15.29
C GLY A 178 -27.43 -15.32 14.83
N GLN A 179 -27.49 -15.68 13.54
CA GLN A 179 -26.69 -16.75 12.94
C GLN A 179 -25.23 -16.34 12.73
N LEU A 180 -24.97 -15.06 12.42
CA LEU A 180 -23.61 -14.53 12.35
C LEU A 180 -22.83 -14.73 13.65
N LEU A 181 -23.50 -14.53 14.79
CA LEU A 181 -22.93 -14.79 16.12
C LEU A 181 -22.74 -16.29 16.44
N LYS A 182 -23.35 -17.20 15.68
CA LYS A 182 -23.24 -18.66 15.87
C LYS A 182 -22.05 -19.28 15.13
N TYR A 183 -21.38 -18.55 14.25
CA TYR A 183 -20.24 -19.11 13.51
C TYR A 183 -19.03 -19.30 14.44
N PRO A 184 -18.32 -20.44 14.29
CA PRO A 184 -17.18 -20.77 15.14
C PRO A 184 -16.07 -19.73 15.00
N LEU A 185 -15.26 -19.56 16.04
CA LEU A 185 -14.15 -18.59 16.12
C LEU A 185 -13.20 -18.65 14.89
N ALA A 186 -13.04 -19.83 14.28
CA ALA A 186 -12.28 -20.03 13.04
C ALA A 186 -12.85 -19.25 11.84
N PHE A 187 -14.18 -19.08 11.76
CA PHE A 187 -14.86 -18.28 10.74
C PHE A 187 -14.48 -16.81 10.85
N TRP A 188 -14.62 -16.24 12.05
CA TRP A 188 -14.24 -14.85 12.31
C TRP A 188 -12.73 -14.61 12.13
N LYS A 189 -11.90 -15.58 12.50
CA LYS A 189 -10.46 -15.57 12.24
C LYS A 189 -10.17 -15.46 10.74
N SER A 190 -10.85 -16.23 9.90
CA SER A 190 -10.65 -16.19 8.44
C SER A 190 -11.10 -14.88 7.78
N ILE A 191 -12.08 -14.18 8.38
CA ILE A 191 -12.65 -12.92 7.87
C ILE A 191 -11.89 -11.68 8.36
N PHE A 192 -11.12 -11.76 9.45
CA PHE A 192 -10.43 -10.60 10.02
C PHE A 192 -8.91 -10.74 10.10
N LEU A 193 -8.35 -11.94 9.91
CA LEU A 193 -6.92 -12.18 9.91
C LEU A 193 -6.47 -12.77 8.58
N PRO A 194 -6.09 -11.90 7.61
CA PRO A 194 -5.53 -12.34 6.34
C PRO A 194 -4.28 -13.16 6.58
N ASP A 195 -4.02 -14.14 5.71
CA ASP A 195 -2.63 -14.59 5.57
C ASP A 195 -1.82 -13.34 5.17
N SER A 196 -0.84 -12.97 5.99
CA SER A 196 -0.02 -11.79 5.76
C SER A 196 1.19 -12.09 4.89
N GLN A 197 1.39 -13.37 4.53
CA GLN A 197 2.44 -13.78 3.62
C GLN A 197 2.13 -13.29 2.21
N ILE A 198 2.97 -12.38 1.74
CA ILE A 198 2.96 -11.87 0.37
C ILE A 198 3.33 -13.02 -0.56
N ARG A 199 2.53 -13.21 -1.63
CA ARG A 199 2.74 -14.24 -2.64
C ARG A 199 2.96 -13.59 -4.00
N LEU A 200 3.80 -14.21 -4.82
CA LEU A 200 4.12 -13.75 -6.17
C LEU A 200 3.60 -14.74 -7.24
N ASP A 201 2.64 -15.58 -6.87
CA ASP A 201 2.17 -16.72 -7.66
C ASP A 201 1.23 -16.33 -8.81
N THR A 202 0.71 -15.10 -8.79
CA THR A 202 -0.09 -14.56 -9.89
C THR A 202 0.43 -13.17 -10.27
N PRO A 203 0.29 -12.75 -11.55
CA PRO A 203 0.75 -11.43 -11.97
C PRO A 203 0.15 -10.27 -11.16
N ALA A 204 -1.15 -10.35 -10.85
CA ALA A 204 -1.84 -9.36 -10.04
C ALA A 204 -1.23 -9.21 -8.64
N ARG A 205 -0.93 -10.34 -7.99
CA ARG A 205 -0.31 -10.34 -6.65
C ARG A 205 1.13 -9.86 -6.71
N ALA A 206 1.90 -10.29 -7.71
CA ALA A 206 3.28 -9.87 -7.89
C ALA A 206 3.40 -8.36 -8.17
N ALA A 207 2.54 -7.80 -9.04
CA ALA A 207 2.48 -6.37 -9.28
C ALA A 207 2.11 -5.59 -8.00
N ALA A 208 1.08 -6.04 -7.26
CA ALA A 208 0.68 -5.40 -6.01
C ALA A 208 1.79 -5.45 -4.94
N ALA A 209 2.50 -6.58 -4.84
CA ALA A 209 3.66 -6.72 -3.97
C ALA A 209 4.78 -5.75 -4.36
N GLY A 210 5.09 -5.62 -5.65
CA GLY A 210 6.13 -4.72 -6.15
C GLY A 210 5.89 -3.27 -5.74
N PHE A 211 4.69 -2.74 -5.98
CA PHE A 211 4.34 -1.38 -5.58
C PHE A 211 4.32 -1.18 -4.05
N TRP A 212 3.84 -2.18 -3.30
CA TRP A 212 3.90 -2.16 -1.84
C TRP A 212 5.35 -2.13 -1.32
N TYR A 213 6.25 -2.92 -1.90
CA TYR A 213 7.67 -2.93 -1.52
C TYR A 213 8.39 -1.63 -1.87
N LEU A 214 8.10 -1.03 -3.03
CA LEU A 214 8.60 0.31 -3.38
C LEU A 214 8.21 1.34 -2.31
N HIS A 215 6.94 1.35 -1.91
CA HIS A 215 6.44 2.23 -0.86
C HIS A 215 7.18 2.03 0.47
N GLN A 216 7.47 0.78 0.81
CA GLN A 216 8.23 0.40 2.01
C GLN A 216 9.74 0.62 1.88
N ARG A 217 10.23 1.09 0.72
CA ARG A 217 11.65 1.26 0.38
C ARG A 217 12.45 -0.03 0.38
N ASP A 218 11.78 -1.18 0.28
CA ASP A 218 12.41 -2.50 0.20
C ASP A 218 12.69 -2.83 -1.27
N THR A 219 13.77 -2.25 -1.79
CA THR A 219 14.11 -2.30 -3.21
C THR A 219 14.46 -3.70 -3.70
N GLU A 220 15.07 -4.53 -2.85
CA GLU A 220 15.41 -5.92 -3.18
C GLU A 220 14.14 -6.77 -3.38
N LYS A 221 13.15 -6.64 -2.50
CA LYS A 221 11.88 -7.35 -2.66
C LYS A 221 11.03 -6.79 -3.79
N ALA A 222 11.09 -5.47 -4.02
CA ALA A 222 10.43 -4.84 -5.15
C ALA A 222 10.97 -5.38 -6.48
N GLU A 223 12.30 -5.47 -6.62
CA GLU A 223 12.94 -6.05 -7.82
C GLU A 223 12.49 -7.49 -8.05
N LYS A 224 12.53 -8.34 -7.01
CA LYS A 224 12.07 -9.75 -7.10
C LYS A 224 10.59 -9.86 -7.50
N ALA A 225 9.74 -8.96 -6.99
CA ALA A 225 8.32 -8.94 -7.32
C ALA A 225 8.08 -8.53 -8.77
N PHE A 226 8.75 -7.48 -9.26
CA PHE A 226 8.61 -7.06 -10.66
C PHE A 226 9.28 -8.00 -11.65
N ALA A 227 10.32 -8.74 -11.25
CA ALA A 227 10.91 -9.79 -12.06
C ALA A 227 9.88 -10.88 -12.44
N ALA A 228 8.93 -11.19 -11.54
CA ALA A 228 7.87 -12.17 -11.80
C ALA A 228 6.84 -11.70 -12.85
N VAL A 229 6.78 -10.40 -13.15
CA VAL A 229 5.87 -9.82 -14.15
C VAL A 229 6.60 -9.16 -15.31
N ARG A 230 7.92 -9.41 -15.45
CA ARG A 230 8.80 -8.78 -16.44
C ARG A 230 8.31 -8.95 -17.88
N SER A 231 7.74 -10.12 -18.19
CA SER A 231 7.22 -10.45 -19.53
C SER A 231 5.92 -9.73 -19.91
N LEU A 232 5.27 -9.04 -18.96
CA LEU A 232 4.01 -8.34 -19.21
C LEU A 232 4.26 -6.90 -19.68
N ALA A 233 3.22 -6.27 -20.23
CA ALA A 233 3.30 -4.86 -20.60
C ALA A 233 3.64 -3.99 -19.38
N TYR A 234 4.61 -3.09 -19.54
CA TYR A 234 5.25 -2.30 -18.48
C TYR A 234 6.04 -3.11 -17.43
N GLY A 235 6.14 -4.43 -17.56
CA GLY A 235 6.89 -5.29 -16.66
C GLY A 235 8.39 -5.01 -16.68
N GLU A 236 8.97 -4.94 -17.88
CA GLU A 236 10.38 -4.57 -18.07
C GLU A 236 10.70 -3.18 -17.50
N GLU A 237 9.80 -2.22 -17.71
CA GLU A 237 9.94 -0.87 -17.19
C GLU A 237 9.98 -0.87 -15.66
N MET A 238 9.00 -1.51 -15.01
CA MET A 238 8.92 -1.54 -13.55
C MET A 238 10.08 -2.33 -12.93
N TYR A 239 10.52 -3.41 -13.57
CA TYR A 239 11.70 -4.17 -13.16
C TYR A 239 12.98 -3.31 -13.24
N SER A 240 13.21 -2.65 -14.38
CA SER A 240 14.36 -1.78 -14.60
C SER A 240 14.39 -0.59 -13.65
N LEU A 241 13.22 -0.02 -13.36
CA LEU A 241 13.04 1.04 -12.38
C LEU A 241 13.41 0.56 -10.97
N ALA A 242 12.86 -0.57 -10.53
CA ALA A 242 13.14 -1.12 -9.21
C ALA A 242 14.64 -1.45 -9.02
N GLN A 243 15.25 -2.07 -10.04
CA GLN A 243 16.69 -2.37 -10.05
C GLN A 243 17.55 -1.09 -10.03
N THR A 244 17.17 -0.06 -10.77
CA THR A 244 17.89 1.22 -10.78
C THR A 244 17.82 1.90 -9.42
N LEU A 245 16.62 1.97 -8.82
CA LEU A 245 16.47 2.54 -7.48
C LEU A 245 17.20 1.69 -6.42
N HIS A 246 17.26 0.37 -6.57
CA HIS A 246 18.07 -0.51 -5.72
C HIS A 246 19.55 -0.10 -5.76
N ARG A 247 20.15 -0.05 -6.96
CA ARG A 247 21.55 0.35 -7.16
C ARG A 247 21.84 1.74 -6.57
N PHE A 248 20.99 2.72 -6.87
CA PHE A 248 21.18 4.09 -6.37
C PHE A 248 21.06 4.18 -4.84
N SER A 249 20.17 3.39 -4.23
CA SER A 249 20.00 3.36 -2.78
C SER A 249 21.23 2.82 -2.03
N GLN A 250 22.03 1.97 -2.67
CA GLN A 250 23.25 1.39 -2.07
C GLN A 250 24.39 2.41 -2.01
N ALA A 251 24.56 3.26 -3.02
CA ALA A 251 25.62 4.27 -3.05
C ALA A 251 25.49 5.26 -1.87
N ALA A 252 26.58 5.44 -1.13
CA ALA A 252 26.62 6.18 0.14
C ALA A 252 27.83 7.11 0.30
N THR A 253 28.79 7.06 -0.61
CA THR A 253 30.01 7.88 -0.65
C THR A 253 30.16 8.48 -2.04
N LEU A 254 30.95 9.55 -2.19
CA LEU A 254 31.20 10.11 -3.52
C LEU A 254 31.73 9.08 -4.49
N ASP A 255 32.74 8.31 -4.07
CA ASP A 255 33.38 7.33 -4.94
C ASP A 255 32.37 6.26 -5.39
N SER A 256 31.49 5.83 -4.48
CA SER A 256 30.43 4.88 -4.83
C SER A 256 29.40 5.48 -5.78
N ILE A 257 29.09 6.77 -5.68
CA ILE A 257 28.15 7.46 -6.59
C ILE A 257 28.79 7.66 -7.96
N ALA A 258 30.04 8.12 -8.00
CA ALA A 258 30.82 8.32 -9.22
C ALA A 258 31.06 7.02 -10.00
N SER A 259 31.11 5.89 -9.29
CA SER A 259 31.28 4.55 -9.90
C SER A 259 29.96 3.93 -10.38
N LEU A 260 28.80 4.58 -10.16
CA LEU A 260 27.53 4.08 -10.67
C LEU A 260 27.48 4.23 -12.19
N GLU A 261 26.96 3.21 -12.85
CA GLU A 261 26.61 3.31 -14.27
C GLU A 261 25.31 4.13 -14.43
N VAL A 262 25.31 5.01 -15.42
CA VAL A 262 24.13 5.77 -15.83
C VAL A 262 23.04 4.79 -16.25
N ALA A 263 21.86 4.90 -15.63
CA ALA A 263 20.75 4.01 -15.92
C ALA A 263 20.11 4.33 -17.29
N PRO A 264 19.72 3.32 -18.08
CA PRO A 264 18.96 3.54 -19.30
C PRO A 264 17.58 4.11 -18.95
N ILE A 265 17.17 5.16 -19.65
CA ILE A 265 15.84 5.77 -19.48
C ILE A 265 14.83 4.99 -20.32
N ALA A 266 13.65 4.72 -19.74
CA ALA A 266 12.58 4.01 -20.44
C ALA A 266 12.11 4.77 -21.71
N ALA A 267 11.78 4.02 -22.76
CA ALA A 267 11.20 4.57 -23.98
C ALA A 267 9.74 5.02 -23.73
N GLU A 268 9.30 6.04 -24.47
CA GLU A 268 7.90 6.49 -24.41
C GLU A 268 6.98 5.59 -25.26
N PRO A 269 5.71 5.37 -24.84
CA PRO A 269 5.07 5.87 -23.61
C PRO A 269 5.44 5.05 -22.37
N SER A 270 5.86 5.74 -21.30
CA SER A 270 6.24 5.15 -20.02
C SER A 270 5.09 5.18 -19.01
N LEU A 271 5.00 4.16 -18.15
CA LEU A 271 4.04 4.08 -17.05
C LEU A 271 4.36 5.07 -15.92
N ARG A 272 5.65 5.34 -15.68
CA ARG A 272 6.15 6.16 -14.56
C ARG A 272 7.02 7.33 -15.06
N PRO A 273 6.52 8.24 -15.91
CA PRO A 273 7.35 9.26 -16.55
C PRO A 273 8.00 10.22 -15.55
N GLN A 274 7.30 10.60 -14.47
CA GLN A 274 7.86 11.47 -13.43
C GLN A 274 9.00 10.80 -12.65
N THR A 275 8.92 9.48 -12.45
CA THR A 275 9.99 8.72 -11.81
C THR A 275 11.22 8.66 -12.72
N TRP A 276 11.03 8.44 -14.02
CA TRP A 276 12.14 8.45 -14.98
C TRP A 276 12.78 9.82 -15.14
N GLN A 277 12.00 10.90 -15.03
CA GLN A 277 12.53 12.25 -14.96
C GLN A 277 13.45 12.43 -13.74
N ALA A 278 13.03 11.97 -12.55
CA ALA A 278 13.88 12.03 -11.36
C ALA A 278 15.13 11.15 -11.47
N ILE A 279 15.02 9.96 -12.08
CA ILE A 279 16.17 9.11 -12.39
C ILE A 279 17.12 9.81 -13.36
N SER A 280 16.61 10.55 -14.34
CA SER A 280 17.42 11.35 -15.27
C SER A 280 18.19 12.46 -14.54
N SER A 281 17.57 13.16 -13.59
CA SER A 281 18.28 14.11 -12.72
C SER A 281 19.35 13.42 -11.86
N LEU A 282 19.08 12.24 -11.31
CA LEU A 282 20.09 11.46 -10.57
C LEU A 282 21.24 10.99 -11.47
N ASN A 283 20.96 10.61 -12.72
CA ASN A 283 21.98 10.27 -13.72
C ASN A 283 22.92 11.46 -14.02
N ARG A 284 22.39 12.69 -14.06
CA ARG A 284 23.23 13.90 -14.19
C ARG A 284 24.16 14.07 -12.99
N VAL A 285 23.65 13.83 -11.78
CA VAL A 285 24.47 13.85 -10.55
C VAL A 285 25.58 12.81 -10.62
N ILE A 286 25.29 11.59 -11.08
CA ILE A 286 26.31 10.54 -11.27
C ILE A 286 27.40 10.99 -12.24
N ALA A 287 27.02 11.55 -13.39
CA ALA A 287 27.97 12.02 -14.41
C ALA A 287 28.86 13.17 -13.90
N GLU A 288 28.27 14.14 -13.18
CA GLU A 288 29.02 15.24 -12.57
C GLU A 288 29.91 14.77 -11.40
N MET A 289 29.49 13.78 -10.62
CA MET A 289 30.36 13.19 -9.59
C MET A 289 31.55 12.45 -10.20
N ALA A 290 31.34 11.72 -11.29
CA ALA A 290 32.40 11.03 -12.01
C ALA A 290 33.43 12.02 -12.60
N SER A 291 32.98 13.17 -13.12
CA SER A 291 33.87 14.20 -13.67
C SER A 291 34.76 14.82 -12.58
N VAL A 292 34.21 15.07 -11.39
CA VAL A 292 34.91 15.61 -10.22
C VAL A 292 35.95 14.63 -9.66
N GLN A 293 35.66 13.33 -9.66
CA GLN A 293 36.57 12.29 -9.14
C GLN A 293 37.67 11.87 -10.13
N GLY A 294 37.35 11.79 -11.43
CA GLY A 294 38.30 11.33 -12.44
C GLY A 294 39.38 12.34 -12.83
N SER A 295 39.20 13.62 -12.48
CA SER A 295 40.06 14.71 -12.96
C SER A 295 41.06 15.18 -11.90
N TYR A 296 42.28 14.66 -11.94
CA TYR A 296 43.41 15.11 -11.11
C TYR A 296 43.81 16.59 -11.31
N SER A 297 43.29 17.24 -12.37
CA SER A 297 43.64 18.61 -12.77
C SER A 297 42.42 19.54 -12.80
N TYR A 298 41.45 19.34 -11.91
CA TYR A 298 40.32 20.26 -11.78
C TYR A 298 40.74 21.46 -10.92
N SER A 299 40.63 22.68 -11.46
CA SER A 299 40.84 23.87 -10.64
C SER A 299 39.82 23.89 -9.49
N GLN A 300 40.22 24.42 -8.34
CA GLN A 300 39.36 24.46 -7.16
C GLN A 300 38.00 25.13 -7.46
N GLU A 301 38.01 26.20 -8.25
CA GLU A 301 36.82 26.91 -8.70
C GLU A 301 35.88 26.02 -9.54
N THR A 302 36.43 25.20 -10.44
CA THR A 302 35.62 24.31 -11.27
C THR A 302 34.99 23.21 -10.42
N ARG A 303 35.72 22.71 -9.42
CA ARG A 303 35.22 21.70 -8.46
C ARG A 303 34.07 22.24 -7.64
N GLU A 304 34.22 23.44 -7.10
CA GLU A 304 33.17 24.12 -6.33
C GLU A 304 31.93 24.39 -7.19
N LEU A 305 32.11 24.81 -8.45
CA LEU A 305 31.00 24.99 -9.39
C LEU A 305 30.25 23.68 -9.67
N ALA A 306 30.97 22.57 -9.89
CA ALA A 306 30.37 21.26 -10.14
C ALA A 306 29.60 20.74 -8.91
N LEU A 307 30.17 20.90 -7.71
CA LEU A 307 29.49 20.55 -6.45
C LEU A 307 28.22 21.40 -6.23
N ASN A 308 28.27 22.69 -6.55
CA ASN A 308 27.10 23.57 -6.47
C ASN A 308 26.00 23.14 -7.45
N ARG A 309 26.34 22.70 -8.67
CA ARG A 309 25.38 22.13 -9.63
C ARG A 309 24.75 20.84 -9.12
N ILE A 310 25.55 19.94 -8.56
CA ILE A 310 25.06 18.69 -7.94
C ILE A 310 24.08 19.00 -6.81
N ILE A 311 24.44 19.91 -5.91
CA ILE A 311 23.57 20.32 -4.80
C ILE A 311 22.28 20.95 -5.35
N GLY A 312 22.38 21.75 -6.41
CA GLY A 312 21.23 22.34 -7.12
C GLY A 312 20.27 21.28 -7.65
N GLU A 313 20.77 20.32 -8.43
CA GLU A 313 19.98 19.21 -9.00
C GLU A 313 19.35 18.34 -7.90
N LEU A 314 20.10 18.00 -6.84
CA LEU A 314 19.55 17.23 -5.71
C LEU A 314 18.48 18.03 -4.94
N SER A 315 18.63 19.34 -4.83
CA SER A 315 17.62 20.20 -4.19
C SER A 315 16.37 20.32 -5.05
N ASP A 316 16.52 20.41 -6.38
CA ASP A 316 15.39 20.42 -7.31
C ASP A 316 14.53 19.15 -7.19
N ILE A 317 15.16 17.97 -7.07
CA ILE A 317 14.45 16.71 -6.81
C ILE A 317 13.66 16.78 -5.49
N ILE A 318 14.30 17.27 -4.42
CA ILE A 318 13.74 17.31 -3.07
C ILE A 318 12.59 18.32 -2.94
N ASP A 319 12.72 19.48 -3.59
CA ASP A 319 11.85 20.63 -3.37
C ASP A 319 10.80 20.78 -4.49
N GLN A 320 11.18 20.58 -5.75
CA GLN A 320 10.29 20.80 -6.91
C GLN A 320 9.67 19.49 -7.41
N GLN A 321 10.49 18.51 -7.76
CA GLN A 321 10.00 17.27 -8.38
C GLN A 321 9.19 16.41 -7.39
N ALA A 322 9.50 16.51 -6.10
CA ALA A 322 8.82 15.80 -5.02
C ALA A 322 7.30 15.91 -5.03
N ALA A 323 6.74 17.04 -5.49
CA ALA A 323 5.29 17.25 -5.55
C ALA A 323 4.60 16.30 -6.54
N ASN A 324 5.28 15.96 -7.63
CA ASN A 324 4.72 15.22 -8.76
C ASN A 324 5.18 13.75 -8.81
N LEU A 325 6.07 13.33 -7.90
CA LEU A 325 6.51 11.94 -7.80
C LEU A 325 5.35 11.03 -7.35
N PRO A 326 5.16 9.86 -7.98
CA PRO A 326 4.15 8.91 -7.53
C PRO A 326 4.48 8.39 -6.13
N LEU A 327 3.45 8.16 -5.32
CA LEU A 327 3.62 7.94 -3.89
C LEU A 327 4.38 6.64 -3.54
N ALA A 328 4.36 5.64 -4.43
CA ALA A 328 5.08 4.39 -4.22
C ALA A 328 6.60 4.63 -4.22
N GLU A 329 7.11 5.44 -5.13
CA GLU A 329 8.54 5.65 -5.34
C GLU A 329 9.06 6.90 -4.59
N LYS A 330 8.19 7.89 -4.37
CA LYS A 330 8.54 9.21 -3.80
C LYS A 330 9.41 9.11 -2.55
N ALA A 331 9.00 8.31 -1.57
CA ALA A 331 9.71 8.20 -0.30
C ALA A 331 11.14 7.66 -0.46
N LEU A 332 11.35 6.76 -1.43
CA LEU A 332 12.64 6.16 -1.75
C LEU A 332 13.53 7.14 -2.52
N ILE A 333 13.01 7.77 -3.57
CA ILE A 333 13.75 8.75 -4.39
C ILE A 333 14.24 9.91 -3.52
N LEU A 334 13.37 10.45 -2.65
CA LEU A 334 13.76 11.52 -1.73
C LEU A 334 14.84 11.07 -0.75
N SER A 335 14.77 9.82 -0.27
CA SER A 335 15.80 9.30 0.63
C SER A 335 17.16 9.15 -0.06
N ILE A 336 17.18 8.77 -1.34
CA ILE A 336 18.41 8.70 -2.16
C ILE A 336 18.97 10.11 -2.35
N ALA A 337 18.15 11.06 -2.80
CA ALA A 337 18.59 12.43 -3.05
C ALA A 337 19.11 13.11 -1.77
N GLN A 338 18.44 12.92 -0.64
CA GLN A 338 18.87 13.43 0.66
C GLN A 338 20.18 12.79 1.13
N LYS A 339 20.32 11.46 0.98
CA LYS A 339 21.55 10.75 1.31
C LYS A 339 22.72 11.29 0.50
N TRP A 340 22.56 11.42 -0.81
CA TRP A 340 23.61 11.94 -1.69
C TRP A 340 23.92 13.41 -1.44
N LYS A 341 22.92 14.24 -1.11
CA LYS A 341 23.12 15.64 -0.71
C LYS A 341 23.91 15.74 0.59
N GLY A 342 23.68 14.84 1.55
CA GLY A 342 24.46 14.73 2.79
C GLY A 342 25.88 14.22 2.59
N CYS A 343 26.13 13.40 1.55
CA CYS A 343 27.49 13.11 1.11
C CYS A 343 28.14 14.35 0.49
N GLY A 344 27.34 15.12 -0.27
CA GLY A 344 27.68 16.36 -0.97
C GLY A 344 27.95 17.58 -0.10
N SER A 345 27.53 17.58 1.17
CA SER A 345 27.96 18.57 2.15
C SER A 345 29.40 18.26 2.57
N PHE A 346 30.30 18.45 1.61
CA PHE A 346 31.71 18.64 1.84
C PHE A 346 31.85 19.86 2.72
N SER A 347 32.60 19.68 3.80
CA SER A 347 33.22 20.75 4.56
C SER A 347 33.63 21.88 3.63
N LEU A 348 32.90 22.99 3.71
CA LEU A 348 33.49 24.31 3.59
C LEU A 348 34.48 24.49 4.76
#